data_AF-A0A532D3M6-F1
#
_entry.id   AF-A0A532D3M6-F1
#
_cell.length_a   1.000
_cell.length_b   1.000
_cell.length_c   1.000
_cell.angle_alpha   90.00
_cell.angle_beta   90.00
_cell.angle_gamma   90.00
#
_symmetry.space_group_name_H-M   'P 1'
#
loop_
_entity.id
_entity.type
_entity.pdbx_description
1 polymer ?
#
loop_
_entity_poly.entity_id
_entity_poly.type
_entity_poly.pdbx_seq_one_letter_code
_entity_poly.pdbx_strand_id
1 'polypeptide(L)' 'MMFIPNLLSAESGSESIVRARIVIVEDEPDLRDAVAEYLGASGYDVATAESAAAARNLLEAQSFD' A
#
# COMPACT_ATOMS: atom_id res chain seq x y z
N MET A 1 9.88 3.14 21.53
CA MET A 1 9.81 4.43 20.81
C MET A 1 8.91 4.25 19.59
N MET A 2 7.60 4.17 19.82
CA MET A 2 6.61 3.74 18.81
C MET A 2 6.31 4.91 17.86
N PHE A 3 6.65 4.76 16.57
CA PHE A 3 6.12 5.61 15.51
C PHE A 3 4.69 5.16 15.22
N ILE A 4 3.73 6.04 15.44
CA ILE A 4 2.34 5.88 15.00
C ILE A 4 2.14 6.77 13.77
N PRO A 5 2.06 6.21 12.55
CA PRO A 5 1.60 6.97 11.40
C PRO A 5 0.10 7.19 11.58
N ASN A 6 -0.25 8.44 11.83
CA ASN A 6 -1.62 8.91 11.79
C ASN A 6 -2.18 8.74 10.37
N LEU A 7 -3.03 7.74 10.15
CA LEU A 7 -3.86 7.62 8.94
C LEU A 7 -5.34 7.29 9.23
N LEU A 8 -5.75 7.22 10.49
CA LEU A 8 -7.16 7.08 10.84
C LEU A 8 -7.84 8.45 10.97
N SER A 9 -8.24 9.00 9.84
CA SER A 9 -9.40 9.91 9.77
C SER A 9 -10.49 9.25 8.94
N ALA A 10 -11.12 8.24 9.53
CA ALA A 10 -12.45 7.80 9.14
C ALA A 10 -13.18 7.43 10.44
N GLU A 11 -13.60 8.46 11.16
CA GLU A 11 -14.67 8.29 12.13
C GLU A 11 -15.96 7.94 11.37
N SER A 12 -16.77 7.07 11.98
CA SER A 12 -18.20 6.89 11.74
C SER A 12 -18.64 5.89 10.68
N GLY A 13 -19.16 4.76 11.17
CA GLY A 13 -20.37 4.15 10.63
C GLY A 13 -20.12 2.90 9.79
N SER A 14 -21.08 1.99 9.83
CA SER A 14 -21.07 0.71 9.13
C SER A 14 -20.91 0.88 7.61
N GLU A 15 -19.70 0.87 7.09
CA GLU A 15 -19.40 0.98 5.67
C GLU A 15 -18.41 -0.12 5.29
N SER A 16 -18.62 -0.79 4.15
CA SER A 16 -17.76 -1.84 3.62
C SER A 16 -16.29 -1.44 3.80
N ILE A 17 -15.48 -2.26 4.46
CA ILE A 17 -14.06 -1.99 4.69
C ILE A 17 -13.40 -1.90 3.31
N VAL A 18 -13.35 -0.70 2.73
CA VAL A 18 -12.64 -0.45 1.49
C VAL A 18 -11.18 -0.59 1.86
N ARG A 19 -10.59 -1.74 1.49
CA ARG A 19 -9.16 -1.93 1.66
C ARG A 19 -8.48 -0.92 0.75
N ALA A 20 -7.86 0.10 1.34
CA ALA A 20 -7.08 1.06 0.58
C ALA A 20 -6.00 0.30 -0.21
N ARG A 21 -5.83 0.69 -1.48
CA ARG A 21 -4.94 0.01 -2.41
C ARG A 21 -3.67 0.83 -2.57
N ILE A 22 -2.54 0.24 -2.21
CA ILE A 22 -1.24 0.92 -2.12
C ILE A 22 -0.28 0.34 -3.16
N VAL A 23 0.50 1.19 -3.84
CA VAL A 23 1.63 0.77 -4.68
C VAL A 23 2.96 1.07 -3.96
N ILE A 24 3.79 0.05 -3.79
CA ILE A 24 5.15 0.19 -3.25
C ILE A 24 6.12 0.25 -4.44
N VAL A 25 6.96 1.27 -4.49
CA VAL A 25 8.04 1.40 -5.48
C VAL A 25 9.37 1.28 -4.75
N GLU A 26 10.05 0.16 -4.94
CA GLU A 26 11.26 -0.18 -4.20
C GLU A 26 12.16 -1.03 -5.08
N ASP A 27 13.44 -0.68 -5.23
CA ASP A 27 14.38 -1.40 -6.10
C ASP A 27 14.97 -2.64 -5.43
N GLU A 28 15.18 -2.60 -4.11
CA GLU A 28 15.73 -3.74 -3.35
C GLU A 28 14.64 -4.81 -3.09
N PRO A 29 14.81 -6.05 -3.58
CA PRO A 29 13.78 -7.08 -3.52
C PRO A 29 13.40 -7.48 -2.09
N ASP A 30 14.38 -7.64 -1.20
CA ASP A 30 14.15 -8.02 0.19
C ASP A 30 13.36 -6.95 0.96
N LEU A 31 13.67 -5.66 0.73
CA LEU A 31 12.95 -4.56 1.35
C LEU A 31 11.52 -4.44 0.80
N ARG A 32 11.37 -4.58 -0.51
CA ARG A 32 10.06 -4.54 -1.18
C ARG A 32 9.11 -5.60 -0.63
N ASP A 33 9.60 -6.82 -0.44
CA ASP A 33 8.81 -7.94 0.09
C ASP A 33 8.44 -7.71 1.56
N ALA A 34 9.40 -7.27 2.39
CA ALA A 34 9.15 -6.97 3.80
C ALA A 34 8.06 -5.89 4.00
N VAL A 35 8.07 -4.84 3.19
CA VAL A 35 7.06 -3.77 3.26
C VAL A 35 5.71 -4.27 2.75
N ALA A 36 5.69 -5.07 1.69
CA ALA A 36 4.47 -5.65 1.15
C ALA A 36 3.79 -6.59 2.16
N GLU A 37 4.57 -7.44 2.83
CA GLU A 37 4.07 -8.32 3.90
C GLU A 37 3.48 -7.51 5.06
N TYR A 38 4.21 -6.48 5.53
CA TYR A 38 3.76 -5.64 6.63
C TYR A 38 2.42 -4.93 6.33
N LEU A 39 2.29 -4.34 5.14
CA LEU A 39 1.08 -3.62 4.74
C LEU A 39 -0.07 -4.60 4.43
N GLY A 40 0.23 -5.74 3.81
CA GLY A 40 -0.76 -6.80 3.58
C GLY A 40 -1.32 -7.37 4.88
N ALA A 41 -0.46 -7.60 5.88
CA ALA A 41 -0.86 -8.02 7.23
C ALA A 41 -1.71 -6.96 7.94
N SER A 42 -1.54 -5.68 7.60
CA SER A 42 -2.35 -4.56 8.10
C SER A 42 -3.71 -4.43 7.39
N GLY A 43 -3.98 -5.26 6.39
CA GLY A 43 -5.27 -5.32 5.68
C GLY A 43 -5.36 -4.46 4.42
N TYR A 44 -4.25 -3.90 3.95
CA TYR A 44 -4.18 -3.15 2.69
C TYR A 44 -4.09 -4.09 1.48
N ASP A 45 -4.56 -3.61 0.33
CA ASP A 45 -4.34 -4.28 -0.95
C ASP A 45 -3.06 -3.70 -1.58
N VAL A 46 -2.00 -4.49 -1.66
CA VAL A 46 -0.67 -3.98 -2.00
C VAL A 46 -0.23 -4.47 -3.37
N ALA A 47 0.22 -3.55 -4.22
CA ALA A 47 0.96 -3.86 -5.43
C ALA A 47 2.41 -3.43 -5.29
N THR A 48 3.33 -4.16 -5.90
CA THR A 48 4.78 -3.88 -5.83
C THR A 48 5.34 -3.55 -7.21
N ALA A 49 6.25 -2.58 -7.27
CA ALA A 49 6.99 -2.21 -8.46
C ALA A 49 8.48 -2.08 -8.13
N GLU A 50 9.35 -2.63 -8.98
CA GLU A 50 10.80 -2.54 -8.83
C GLU A 50 11.38 -1.19 -9.26
N SER A 51 10.57 -0.35 -9.93
CA SER A 51 11.01 0.94 -10.45
C SER A 51 9.82 1.86 -10.71
N ALA A 52 10.10 3.17 -10.84
CA ALA A 52 9.10 4.16 -11.19
C ALA A 52 8.43 3.89 -12.56
N ALA A 53 9.15 3.26 -13.49
CA ALA A 53 8.60 2.87 -14.79
C ALA A 53 7.57 1.73 -14.63
N ALA A 54 7.90 0.71 -13.85
CA ALA A 54 6.97 -0.36 -13.53
C ALA A 54 5.75 0.16 -12.75
N ALA A 55 5.96 1.09 -11.81
CA ALA A 55 4.88 1.73 -11.06
C ALA A 55 3.93 2.52 -11.97
N ARG A 56 4.47 3.26 -12.95
CA ARG A 56 3.65 3.96 -13.96
C ARG A 56 2.73 3.01 -14.71
N ASN A 57 3.23 1.88 -15.17
CA ASN A 57 2.40 0.89 -15.87
C ASN A 57 1.26 0.38 -14.98
N LEU A 58 1.49 0.23 -13.67
CA LEU A 58 0.45 -0.14 -12.71
C LEU A 58 -0.58 0.98 -12.52
N LEU A 59 -0.14 2.23 -12.39
CA LEU A 59 -1.03 3.40 -12.24
C LEU A 59 -1.90 3.63 -13.48
N GLU A 60 -1.42 3.26 -14.66
CA GLU A 60 -2.21 3.31 -15.90
C GLU A 60 -3.23 2.17 -16.00
N ALA A 61 -2.91 1.00 -15.43
CA ALA A 61 -3.77 -0.19 -15.47
C ALA A 61 -4.84 -0.19 -14.37
N GLN A 62 -4.58 0.43 -13.22
CA GLN A 62 -5.46 0.40 -12.06
C GLN A 62 -5.35 1.66 -11.20
N SER A 63 -6.42 1.97 -10.49
CA SER A 63 -6.45 3.06 -9.51
C SER A 63 -5.91 2.61 -8.16
N PHE A 64 -5.18 3.50 -7.51
CA PHE A 64 -4.63 3.38 -6.16
C PHE A 64 -5.10 4.59 -5.34
N ASP A 65 -5.11 4.45 -4.01
CA ASP A 65 -5.51 5.51 -3.05
C ASP A 65 -4.31 6.34 -2.58
#